data_AF-A0A6C7EFQ8-F1
#
_entry.id   AF-A0A6C7EFQ8-F1
#
_cell.length_a   1.000
_cell.length_b   1.000
_cell.length_c   1.000
_cell.angle_alpha   90.00
_cell.angle_beta   90.00
_cell.angle_gamma   90.00
#
_symmetry.space_group_name_H-M   'P 1'
#
loop_
_entity.id
_entity.type
_entity.pdbx_description
1 polymer ?
#
loop_
_entity_poly.entity_id
_entity_poly.type
_entity_poly.pdbx_seq_one_letter_code
_entity_poly.pdbx_strand_id
1 'polypeptide(L)'
;MQFSFRSALLGAGLMLTGVVAGPVLANGDTPASPPASVTGSSVATYYVPLEETFRAFDSRESSGKLIGDNEGCCVESNSTRFSPIGFDADSNRIVPEEAIGVSYNVSVTSTVESGFLQVRQANIGTATTVLAWVGDNQRESAGGFVLYGPDTDGGADAVEVIVGGAPGVETHFTFEVTGYLLPVN
;
A
#
# COMPACT_ATOMS: atom_id res chain seq x y z
N MET A 1 27.92 -47.44 -26.46
CA MET A 1 28.12 -46.05 -26.00
C MET A 1 27.26 -45.85 -24.78
N GLN A 2 27.89 -45.58 -23.66
CA GLN A 2 27.30 -45.51 -22.33
C GLN A 2 27.14 -44.03 -21.97
N PHE A 3 25.91 -43.57 -21.74
CA PHE A 3 25.67 -42.35 -20.98
C PHE A 3 24.49 -42.58 -20.05
N SER A 4 24.83 -42.66 -18.77
CA SER A 4 23.92 -42.63 -17.64
C SER A 4 23.52 -41.18 -17.38
N PHE A 5 22.22 -40.92 -17.29
CA PHE A 5 21.71 -39.75 -16.59
C PHE A 5 20.80 -40.25 -15.46
N ARG A 6 21.33 -40.22 -14.24
CA ARG A 6 20.53 -40.11 -13.02
C ARG A 6 20.16 -38.65 -12.87
N SER A 7 18.91 -38.34 -12.59
CA SER A 7 18.54 -37.22 -11.71
C SER A 7 17.11 -37.42 -11.25
N ALA A 8 16.98 -37.81 -9.99
CA ALA A 8 15.78 -37.67 -9.20
C ALA A 8 15.60 -36.19 -8.85
N LEU A 9 14.36 -35.69 -8.86
CA LEU A 9 13.99 -34.60 -7.97
C LEU A 9 12.78 -35.07 -7.15
N LEU A 10 13.10 -35.45 -5.92
CA LEU A 10 12.20 -35.58 -4.80
C LEU A 10 11.69 -34.19 -4.42
N GLY A 11 10.43 -34.12 -4.01
CA GLY A 11 9.81 -32.91 -3.50
C GLY A 11 10.50 -32.35 -2.25
N ALA A 12 10.39 -31.05 -2.10
CA ALA A 12 10.58 -30.36 -0.84
C ALA A 12 9.60 -29.19 -0.81
N GLY A 13 8.59 -29.29 0.06
CA GLY A 13 7.76 -28.16 0.44
C GLY A 13 8.63 -27.12 1.13
N LEU A 14 8.58 -25.89 0.63
CA LEU A 14 9.29 -24.76 1.20
C LEU A 14 8.31 -24.03 2.14
N MET A 15 8.29 -24.44 3.41
CA MET A 15 7.76 -23.63 4.49
C MET A 15 8.86 -22.64 4.88
N LEU A 16 8.76 -21.40 4.40
CA LEU A 16 9.75 -20.36 4.71
C LEU A 16 9.42 -19.71 6.06
N THR A 17 9.88 -20.31 7.15
CA THR A 17 10.03 -19.62 8.45
C THR A 17 11.50 -19.26 8.62
N GLY A 18 11.85 -17.99 8.41
CA GLY A 18 13.23 -17.52 8.55
C GLY A 18 13.27 -16.04 8.89
N VAL A 19 13.38 -15.73 10.17
CA VAL A 19 13.88 -14.43 10.65
C VAL A 19 15.39 -14.44 10.44
N VAL A 20 15.90 -13.59 9.54
CA VAL A 20 17.33 -13.30 9.44
C VAL A 20 17.65 -12.19 10.45
N ALA A 21 18.21 -12.58 11.61
CA ALA A 21 18.82 -11.65 12.55
C ALA A 21 20.27 -11.38 12.11
N GLY A 22 20.60 -10.11 11.85
CA GLY A 22 21.98 -9.65 11.64
C GLY A 22 22.80 -9.63 12.94
N PRO A 23 24.13 -9.52 12.87
CA PRO A 23 25.00 -9.55 14.05
C PRO A 23 24.83 -8.30 14.93
N VAL A 24 24.68 -8.54 16.23
CA VAL A 24 24.55 -7.53 17.30
C VAL A 24 25.93 -6.93 17.63
N LEU A 25 26.08 -5.61 17.48
CA LEU A 25 27.13 -4.84 18.16
C LEU A 25 26.57 -4.34 19.49
N ALA A 26 27.08 -4.90 20.58
CA ALA A 26 26.71 -4.51 21.94
C ALA A 26 27.40 -3.20 22.33
N ASN A 27 26.61 -2.17 22.66
CA ASN A 27 26.98 -1.11 23.60
C ASN A 27 25.72 -0.72 24.38
N GLY A 28 25.87 -0.66 25.71
CA GLY A 28 24.78 -0.65 26.66
C GLY A 28 23.88 0.58 26.58
N ASP A 29 22.58 0.30 26.46
CA ASP A 29 21.49 0.86 27.26
C ASP A 29 20.35 -0.17 27.18
N THR A 30 19.63 -0.38 28.29
CA THR A 30 18.63 -1.46 28.46
C THR A 30 17.67 -1.57 27.27
N PRO A 31 17.46 -2.76 26.66
CA PRO A 31 16.55 -2.89 25.54
C PRO A 31 15.13 -2.68 26.03
N ALA A 32 14.45 -1.70 25.41
CA ALA A 32 13.00 -1.59 25.48
C ALA A 32 12.38 -2.95 25.19
N SER A 33 11.38 -3.34 26.00
CA SER A 33 10.58 -4.54 25.78
C SER A 33 10.23 -4.68 24.29
N PRO A 34 10.27 -5.90 23.71
CA PRO A 34 9.82 -6.08 22.34
C PRO A 34 8.40 -5.53 22.20
N PRO A 35 8.06 -4.85 21.08
CA PRO A 35 6.70 -4.38 20.86
C PRO A 35 5.74 -5.54 21.08
N ALA A 36 4.64 -5.27 21.80
CA ALA A 36 3.63 -6.25 22.13
C ALA A 36 3.24 -7.04 20.87
N SER A 37 3.20 -8.37 20.97
CA SER A 37 2.66 -9.19 19.88
C SER A 37 1.23 -8.72 19.63
N VAL A 38 1.01 -8.10 18.47
CA VAL A 38 -0.34 -7.82 18.00
C VAL A 38 -0.94 -9.18 17.64
N THR A 39 -1.70 -9.77 18.56
CA THR A 39 -2.64 -10.85 18.25
C THR A 39 -3.72 -10.25 17.33
N GLY A 40 -3.42 -10.18 16.04
CA GLY A 40 -4.39 -9.95 14.99
C GLY A 40 -5.05 -11.27 14.63
N SER A 41 -6.38 -11.29 14.57
CA SER A 41 -7.12 -12.36 13.92
C SER A 41 -6.56 -12.57 12.51
N SER A 42 -5.82 -13.64 12.27
CA SER A 42 -5.31 -13.96 10.95
C SER A 42 -6.45 -14.53 10.12
N VAL A 43 -7.10 -13.68 9.33
CA VAL A 43 -7.89 -14.16 8.19
C VAL A 43 -6.86 -14.65 7.17
N ALA A 44 -6.89 -15.95 6.84
CA ALA A 44 -6.08 -16.45 5.75
C ALA A 44 -6.57 -15.79 4.45
N THR A 45 -5.64 -15.31 3.64
CA THR A 45 -5.95 -14.66 2.37
C THR A 45 -5.17 -15.32 1.24
N TYR A 46 -5.76 -15.32 0.04
CA TYR A 46 -5.05 -15.65 -1.19
C TYR A 46 -4.84 -14.38 -2.01
N TYR A 47 -3.63 -14.22 -2.54
CA TYR A 47 -3.27 -13.11 -3.40
C TYR A 47 -3.42 -13.50 -4.87
N VAL A 48 -4.18 -12.70 -5.62
CA VAL A 48 -4.32 -12.83 -7.07
C VAL A 48 -3.62 -11.64 -7.74
N PRO A 49 -2.49 -11.84 -8.43
CA PRO A 49 -1.88 -10.78 -9.24
C PRO A 49 -2.76 -10.49 -10.46
N LEU A 50 -2.83 -9.22 -10.86
CA LEU A 50 -3.41 -8.86 -12.14
C LEU A 50 -2.40 -9.11 -13.26
N GLU A 51 -2.89 -9.49 -14.44
CA GLU A 51 -2.04 -9.61 -15.64
C GLU A 51 -1.55 -8.25 -16.13
N GLU A 52 -2.39 -7.22 -15.95
CA GLU A 52 -2.07 -5.82 -16.24
C GLU A 52 -2.40 -4.93 -15.04
N THR A 53 -1.55 -3.95 -14.78
CA THR A 53 -1.79 -2.97 -13.73
C THR A 53 -2.92 -2.02 -14.14
N PHE A 54 -3.88 -1.81 -13.23
CA PHE A 54 -5.00 -0.90 -13.47
C PHE A 54 -4.85 0.38 -12.66
N ARG A 55 -4.99 1.54 -13.32
CA ARG A 55 -4.96 2.84 -12.65
C ARG A 55 -6.30 3.14 -12.01
N ALA A 56 -6.40 2.89 -10.71
CA ALA A 56 -7.61 3.13 -9.93
C ALA A 56 -7.81 4.60 -9.55
N PHE A 57 -6.72 5.35 -9.42
CA PHE A 57 -6.81 6.77 -9.12
C PHE A 57 -5.70 7.58 -9.77
N ASP A 58 -6.07 8.76 -10.26
CA ASP A 58 -5.16 9.79 -10.72
C ASP A 58 -5.65 11.15 -10.24
N SER A 59 -4.88 11.77 -9.33
CA SER A 59 -5.24 13.10 -8.80
C SER A 59 -5.34 14.16 -9.90
N ARG A 60 -4.57 14.02 -10.98
CA ARG A 60 -4.56 14.97 -12.10
C ARG A 60 -5.89 15.04 -12.85
N GLU A 61 -6.63 13.93 -12.88
CA GLU A 61 -7.89 13.81 -13.63
C GLU A 61 -9.14 14.03 -12.75
N SER A 62 -9.03 13.80 -11.45
CA SER A 62 -10.17 13.70 -10.53
C SER A 62 -10.39 14.95 -9.69
N SER A 63 -9.31 15.62 -9.27
CA SER A 63 -9.38 16.65 -8.23
C SER A 63 -8.26 17.70 -8.30
N GLY A 64 -7.31 17.56 -9.22
CA GLY A 64 -6.15 18.46 -9.33
C GLY A 64 -5.02 18.05 -8.40
N LYS A 65 -4.16 19.00 -8.02
CA LYS A 65 -3.13 18.72 -7.01
C LYS A 65 -3.81 18.51 -5.66
N LEU A 66 -3.38 17.48 -4.94
CA LEU A 66 -3.70 17.40 -3.52
C LEU A 66 -2.86 18.42 -2.78
N ILE A 67 -3.53 19.22 -1.97
CA ILE A 67 -2.94 20.29 -1.16
C ILE A 67 -3.21 19.88 0.28
N GLY A 68 -2.20 19.85 1.14
CA GLY A 68 -2.47 19.85 2.58
C GLY A 68 -3.07 21.21 2.92
N ASP A 69 -4.30 21.28 3.39
CA ASP A 69 -5.04 22.52 3.52
C ASP A 69 -5.10 23.04 4.97
N ASN A 70 -4.29 24.06 5.33
CA ASN A 70 -4.71 25.43 5.74
C ASN A 70 -3.67 26.23 6.57
N GLU A 71 -3.33 27.43 6.05
CA GLU A 71 -2.99 28.74 6.69
C GLU A 71 -2.48 28.79 8.15
N GLY A 72 -1.68 27.82 8.64
CA GLY A 72 -1.24 27.78 10.03
C GLY A 72 0.04 26.96 10.30
N CYS A 73 0.66 27.19 11.47
CA CYS A 73 1.98 26.68 11.88
C CYS A 73 2.08 25.13 12.12
N CYS A 74 1.07 24.34 11.75
CA CYS A 74 1.01 22.90 12.08
C CYS A 74 0.98 22.02 10.82
N VAL A 75 1.30 20.73 10.98
CA VAL A 75 1.27 19.74 9.89
C VAL A 75 -0.14 19.63 9.31
N GLU A 76 -0.25 19.92 8.01
CA GLU A 76 -1.53 19.95 7.26
C GLU A 76 -1.81 18.57 6.67
N SER A 77 -3.08 18.22 6.44
CA SER A 77 -3.40 16.99 5.72
C SER A 77 -4.75 17.00 4.99
N ASN A 78 -4.77 16.55 3.75
CA ASN A 78 -5.96 16.34 2.93
C ASN A 78 -6.16 14.85 2.67
N SER A 79 -7.41 14.39 2.78
CA SER A 79 -7.77 12.99 2.62
C SER A 79 -8.62 12.78 1.37
N THR A 80 -8.20 11.83 0.54
CA THR A 80 -8.95 11.35 -0.62
C THR A 80 -9.32 9.89 -0.41
N ARG A 81 -10.60 9.58 -0.58
CA ARG A 81 -11.14 8.23 -0.51
C ARG A 81 -11.66 7.81 -1.87
N PHE A 82 -11.37 6.59 -2.27
CA PHE A 82 -11.87 6.02 -3.52
C PHE A 82 -11.98 4.51 -3.41
N SER A 83 -12.88 3.94 -4.21
CA SER A 83 -12.94 2.49 -4.39
C SER A 83 -11.89 2.08 -5.42
N PRO A 84 -10.95 1.17 -5.10
CA PRO A 84 -9.92 0.74 -6.05
C PRO A 84 -10.44 -0.29 -7.06
N ILE A 85 -11.75 -0.38 -7.26
CA ILE A 85 -12.41 -1.33 -8.14
C ILE A 85 -12.40 -0.76 -9.55
N GLY A 86 -11.72 -1.46 -10.47
CA GLY A 86 -11.70 -1.16 -11.89
C GLY A 86 -12.66 -2.00 -12.70
N PHE A 87 -12.97 -1.53 -13.91
CA PHE A 87 -13.69 -2.27 -14.93
C PHE A 87 -12.84 -2.33 -16.20
N ASP A 88 -12.84 -3.47 -16.89
CA ASP A 88 -12.21 -3.63 -18.19
C ASP A 88 -13.08 -3.03 -19.32
N ALA A 89 -12.60 -3.11 -20.57
CA ALA A 89 -13.30 -2.59 -21.73
C ALA A 89 -14.68 -3.25 -21.96
N ASP A 90 -14.87 -4.47 -21.44
CA ASP A 90 -16.11 -5.24 -21.54
C ASP A 90 -17.00 -5.06 -20.30
N SER A 91 -16.69 -4.09 -19.44
CA SER A 91 -17.38 -3.80 -18.17
C SER A 91 -17.34 -4.93 -17.14
N ASN A 92 -16.40 -5.87 -17.26
CA ASN A 92 -16.14 -6.83 -16.20
C ASN A 92 -15.30 -6.17 -15.10
N ARG A 93 -15.57 -6.53 -13.85
CA ARG A 93 -14.77 -6.09 -12.72
C ARG A 93 -13.35 -6.68 -12.84
N ILE A 94 -12.35 -5.80 -12.82
CA ILE A 94 -10.93 -6.19 -12.75
C ILE A 94 -10.61 -6.75 -11.35
N VAL A 95 -11.23 -6.17 -10.33
CA VAL A 95 -11.15 -6.62 -8.94
C VAL A 95 -12.53 -7.10 -8.51
N PRO A 96 -12.68 -8.37 -8.09
CA PRO A 96 -13.99 -8.94 -7.76
C PRO A 96 -14.58 -8.33 -6.49
N GLU A 97 -15.90 -8.45 -6.30
CA GLU A 97 -16.63 -7.88 -5.14
C GLU A 97 -16.20 -8.49 -3.80
N GLU A 98 -15.84 -9.76 -3.81
CA GLU A 98 -15.37 -10.49 -2.63
C GLU A 98 -13.93 -10.15 -2.22
N ALA A 99 -13.24 -9.30 -2.99
CA ALA A 99 -11.91 -8.83 -2.60
C ALA A 99 -12.01 -8.02 -1.31
N ILE A 100 -11.08 -8.28 -0.39
CA ILE A 100 -11.00 -7.57 0.91
C ILE A 100 -9.87 -6.54 0.95
N GLY A 101 -9.14 -6.41 -0.16
CA GLY A 101 -7.98 -5.52 -0.28
C GLY A 101 -7.27 -5.66 -1.61
N VAL A 102 -6.31 -4.77 -1.85
CA VAL A 102 -5.50 -4.72 -3.07
C VAL A 102 -4.02 -4.68 -2.77
N SER A 103 -3.20 -5.22 -3.68
CA SER A 103 -1.82 -4.80 -3.84
C SER A 103 -1.76 -3.61 -4.80
N TYR A 104 -0.86 -2.68 -4.55
CA TYR A 104 -0.78 -1.45 -5.33
C TYR A 104 0.63 -0.92 -5.46
N ASN A 105 0.81 -0.05 -6.44
CA ASN A 105 1.86 0.94 -6.52
C ASN A 105 1.24 2.33 -6.38
N VAL A 106 1.85 3.17 -5.55
CA VAL A 106 1.54 4.59 -5.44
C VAL A 106 2.76 5.37 -5.87
N SER A 107 2.53 6.39 -6.70
CA SER A 107 3.58 7.32 -7.13
C SER A 107 3.17 8.74 -6.83
N VAL A 108 4.12 9.56 -6.41
CA VAL A 108 3.99 10.97 -6.07
C VAL A 108 4.85 11.77 -7.04
N THR A 109 4.32 12.87 -7.56
CA THR A 109 4.96 13.73 -8.58
C THR A 109 4.59 15.18 -8.35
N SER A 110 5.36 16.11 -8.94
CA SER A 110 5.09 17.55 -8.84
C SER A 110 4.95 18.02 -7.40
N THR A 111 5.80 17.49 -6.51
CA THR A 111 5.85 17.91 -5.10
C THR A 111 6.20 19.38 -5.00
N VAL A 112 5.64 20.04 -3.99
CA VAL A 112 5.98 21.39 -3.56
C VAL A 112 6.19 21.33 -2.05
N GLU A 113 7.26 21.93 -1.56
CA GLU A 113 7.70 21.87 -0.15
C GLU A 113 7.96 20.44 0.36
N SER A 114 8.35 20.30 1.63
CA SER A 114 8.47 18.99 2.28
C SER A 114 7.11 18.45 2.71
N GLY A 115 6.88 17.17 2.48
CA GLY A 115 5.61 16.54 2.81
C GLY A 115 5.67 15.02 2.84
N PHE A 116 4.49 14.44 3.00
CA PHE A 116 4.29 13.00 3.02
C PHE A 116 2.97 12.61 2.36
N LEU A 117 2.92 11.37 1.91
CA LEU A 117 1.71 10.68 1.49
C LEU A 117 1.57 9.41 2.30
N GLN A 118 0.37 9.16 2.83
CA GLN A 118 0.01 7.93 3.50
C GLN A 118 -1.07 7.20 2.69
N VAL A 119 -0.90 5.89 2.53
CA VAL A 119 -1.98 5.00 2.10
C VAL A 119 -2.42 4.21 3.31
N ARG A 120 -3.73 4.15 3.55
CA ARG A 120 -4.31 3.40 4.65
C ARG A 120 -5.65 2.79 4.29
N GLN A 121 -6.04 1.80 5.09
CA GLN A 121 -7.41 1.32 5.12
C GLN A 121 -8.33 2.47 5.54
N ALA A 122 -9.42 2.71 4.79
CA ALA A 122 -10.33 3.80 5.10
C ALA A 122 -10.89 3.67 6.53
N ASN A 123 -10.99 4.81 7.23
CA ASN A 123 -11.48 4.88 8.61
C ASN A 123 -10.65 4.11 9.65
N ILE A 124 -9.44 3.64 9.28
CA ILE A 124 -8.45 3.10 10.22
C ILE A 124 -7.24 4.04 10.26
N GLY A 125 -6.81 4.41 11.47
CA GLY A 125 -5.74 5.39 11.68
C GLY A 125 -4.31 4.89 11.41
N THR A 126 -4.14 3.64 10.99
CA THR A 126 -2.81 3.04 10.76
C THR A 126 -2.47 3.05 9.27
N ALA A 127 -1.39 3.74 8.90
CA ALA A 127 -0.90 3.77 7.52
C ALA A 127 -0.20 2.46 7.16
N THR A 128 -0.49 1.94 5.96
CA THR A 128 0.21 0.78 5.40
C THR A 128 1.41 1.18 4.55
N THR A 129 1.40 2.39 4.00
CA THR A 129 2.54 2.95 3.27
C THR A 129 2.68 4.41 3.63
N VAL A 130 3.93 4.85 3.79
CA VAL A 130 4.29 6.26 3.97
C VAL A 130 5.38 6.60 2.96
N LEU A 131 5.12 7.56 2.09
CA LEU A 131 6.12 8.23 1.28
C LEU A 131 6.40 9.59 1.90
N ALA A 132 7.65 10.04 1.86
CA ALA A 132 8.03 11.37 2.29
C ALA A 132 8.96 11.99 1.26
N TRP A 133 8.86 13.30 1.09
CA TRP A 133 9.71 14.09 0.21
C TRP A 133 10.15 15.35 0.94
N VAL A 134 11.25 15.93 0.48
CA VAL A 134 11.92 17.04 1.18
C VAL A 134 12.10 18.29 0.32
N GLY A 135 11.46 18.34 -0.84
CA GLY A 135 11.48 19.52 -1.69
C GLY A 135 10.72 19.34 -3.00
N ASP A 136 10.87 20.35 -3.86
CA ASP A 136 10.05 20.48 -5.06
C ASP A 136 10.42 19.50 -6.17
N ASN A 137 9.40 19.11 -6.94
CA ASN A 137 9.50 18.27 -8.14
C ASN A 137 10.19 16.91 -7.93
N GLN A 138 10.15 16.38 -6.70
CA GLN A 138 10.55 15.03 -6.42
C GLN A 138 9.54 14.03 -6.98
N ARG A 139 10.05 12.83 -7.27
CA ARG A 139 9.24 11.70 -7.70
C ARG A 139 9.53 10.55 -6.76
N GLU A 140 8.53 10.18 -5.99
CA GLU A 140 8.62 9.10 -5.03
C GLU A 140 7.62 8.02 -5.39
N SER A 141 7.96 6.77 -5.12
CA SER A 141 7.07 5.64 -5.38
C SER A 141 7.25 4.56 -4.34
N ALA A 142 6.15 3.93 -3.96
CA ALA A 142 6.13 2.78 -3.06
C ALA A 142 5.04 1.81 -3.50
N GLY A 143 5.19 0.56 -3.13
CA GLY A 143 4.16 -0.46 -3.28
C GLY A 143 3.79 -1.07 -1.95
N GLY A 144 2.61 -1.68 -1.89
CA GLY A 144 2.14 -2.29 -0.66
C GLY A 144 0.85 -3.08 -0.86
N PHE A 145 0.26 -3.48 0.27
CA PHE A 145 -1.07 -4.06 0.35
C PHE A 145 -1.94 -3.15 1.20
N VAL A 146 -3.21 -2.97 0.85
CA VAL A 146 -4.16 -2.24 1.69
C VAL A 146 -5.46 -3.00 1.72
N LEU A 147 -5.95 -3.27 2.93
CA LEU A 147 -7.27 -3.81 3.14
C LEU A 147 -8.30 -2.70 2.96
N TYR A 148 -9.49 -3.07 2.53
CA TYR A 148 -10.58 -2.12 2.40
C TYR A 148 -11.15 -1.72 3.76
N GLY A 149 -11.42 -0.44 3.92
CA GLY A 149 -12.12 0.07 5.09
C GLY A 149 -13.61 0.12 4.84
N PRO A 150 -14.45 -0.08 5.89
CA PRO A 150 -15.88 0.15 5.75
C PRO A 150 -16.09 1.61 5.34
N ASP A 151 -16.83 1.83 4.26
CA ASP A 151 -17.25 3.17 3.91
C ASP A 151 -18.36 3.61 4.89
N THR A 152 -18.11 4.68 5.61
CA THR A 152 -19.04 5.23 6.60
C THR A 152 -20.27 5.87 5.96
N ASP A 153 -20.21 6.14 4.65
CA ASP A 153 -21.29 6.78 3.89
C ASP A 153 -22.18 5.78 3.12
N GLY A 154 -22.04 4.48 3.41
CA GLY A 154 -22.83 3.42 2.80
C GLY A 154 -22.40 3.05 1.37
N GLY A 155 -21.24 3.53 0.92
CA GLY A 155 -20.63 3.17 -0.35
C GLY A 155 -19.76 1.91 -0.28
N ALA A 156 -19.07 1.63 -1.37
CA ALA A 156 -18.19 0.48 -1.50
C ALA A 156 -16.93 0.61 -0.64
N ASP A 157 -16.43 -0.52 -0.18
CA ASP A 157 -15.09 -0.74 0.35
C ASP A 157 -14.03 0.20 -0.27
N ALA A 158 -13.40 1.02 0.60
CA ALA A 158 -12.58 2.15 0.19
C ALA A 158 -11.13 2.09 0.69
N VAL A 159 -10.23 2.69 -0.10
CA VAL A 159 -8.87 3.04 0.30
C VAL A 159 -8.82 4.54 0.58
N GLU A 160 -8.05 4.93 1.58
CA GLU A 160 -7.83 6.32 1.93
C GLU A 160 -6.37 6.71 1.70
N VAL A 161 -6.17 7.79 0.96
CA VAL A 161 -4.87 8.41 0.71
C VAL A 161 -4.85 9.77 1.36
N ILE A 162 -3.85 10.02 2.18
CA ILE A 162 -3.66 11.30 2.85
C ILE A 162 -2.38 11.94 2.36
N VAL A 163 -2.47 13.18 1.92
CA VAL A 163 -1.32 14.04 1.65
C VAL A 163 -1.21 15.04 2.78
N GLY A 164 -0.02 15.19 3.35
CA GLY A 164 0.21 16.18 4.39
C GLY A 164 1.65 16.68 4.45
N GLY A 165 1.92 17.71 5.25
CA GLY A 165 3.26 18.30 5.25
C GLY A 165 3.35 19.70 5.85
N ALA A 166 4.40 20.40 5.45
CA ALA A 166 4.58 21.82 5.75
C ALA A 166 3.50 22.68 5.07
N PRO A 167 3.22 23.89 5.58
CA PRO A 167 2.27 24.80 4.95
C PRO A 167 2.57 25.05 3.48
N GLY A 168 1.56 24.87 2.63
CA GLY A 168 1.71 25.02 1.18
C GLY A 168 2.22 23.79 0.45
N VAL A 169 2.22 22.63 1.12
CA VAL A 169 2.53 21.35 0.47
C VAL A 169 1.53 21.04 -0.63
N GLU A 170 2.05 20.69 -1.81
CA GLU A 170 1.23 20.23 -2.93
C GLU A 170 1.84 19.00 -3.57
N THR A 171 1.01 18.10 -4.09
CA THR A 171 1.49 17.01 -4.92
C THR A 171 0.41 16.41 -5.82
N HIS A 172 0.84 15.71 -6.87
CA HIS A 172 0.02 14.75 -7.58
C HIS A 172 0.41 13.34 -7.20
N PHE A 173 -0.58 12.49 -6.97
CA PHE A 173 -0.36 11.07 -6.85
C PHE A 173 -1.20 10.26 -7.82
N THR A 174 -0.72 9.05 -8.06
CA THR A 174 -1.37 8.04 -8.89
C THR A 174 -1.39 6.73 -8.10
N PHE A 175 -2.51 6.02 -8.14
CA PHE A 175 -2.67 4.74 -7.47
C PHE A 175 -3.00 3.66 -8.50
N GLU A 176 -2.13 2.68 -8.60
CA GLU A 176 -2.22 1.58 -9.56
C GLU A 176 -2.39 0.27 -8.81
N VAL A 177 -3.46 -0.45 -9.09
CA VAL A 177 -3.73 -1.77 -8.56
C VAL A 177 -2.92 -2.79 -9.35
N THR A 178 -2.19 -3.65 -8.64
CA THR A 178 -1.35 -4.71 -9.20
C THR A 178 -1.88 -6.11 -8.92
N GLY A 179 -2.90 -6.23 -8.08
CA GLY A 179 -3.46 -7.49 -7.60
C GLY A 179 -4.47 -7.27 -6.48
N TYR A 180 -5.13 -8.34 -6.04
CA TYR A 180 -6.14 -8.28 -4.99
C TYR A 180 -6.06 -9.46 -4.01
N LEU A 181 -6.67 -9.27 -2.85
CA LEU A 181 -6.71 -10.24 -1.75
C LEU A 181 -8.12 -10.81 -1.63
N LEU A 182 -8.23 -12.13 -1.66
CA LEU A 182 -9.47 -12.86 -1.40
C LEU A 182 -9.42 -13.50 -0.01
N PRO A 183 -10.53 -13.54 0.75
CA PRO A 183 -10.61 -14.31 1.97
C PRO A 183 -10.56 -15.81 1.66
N VAL A 184 -9.84 -16.57 2.50
CA VAL A 184 -9.90 -18.03 2.49
C VAL A 184 -11.09 -18.44 3.35
N ASN A 185 -12.09 -19.04 2.70
CA ASN A 185 -13.23 -19.66 3.36
C ASN A 185 -12.88 -21.02 3.97
#